data_AF-A0A7K3Z0X7-F1
#
_entry.id   AF-A0A7K3Z0X7-F1
#
_cell.length_a   1.000
_cell.length_b   1.000
_cell.length_c   1.000
_cell.angle_alpha   90.00
_cell.angle_beta   90.00
_cell.angle_gamma   90.00
#
_symmetry.space_group_name_H-M   'P 1'
#
loop_
_entity.id
_entity.type
_entity.pdbx_description
1 polymer ?
#
loop_
_entity_poly.entity_id
_entity_poly.type
_entity_poly.pdbx_seq_one_letter_code
_entity_poly.pdbx_strand_id
1 'polypeptide(L)'
;MTSYVRSGRILPGLIALGILLVLVACTAGCTQQTTTPATTTPAATAAPVAGMPNPASVYCGDVGGTLEIQKDATGAEYGMCSFANGTTCEEWALFRGEGCNAGVTAATTPIEEKKMVTFTEADNGKTGTIAKGTRFAVVLKENPTTGYTWNATVSSGLEVQSSDYQQDAAAEGMVGVGGSRTWVIIAQEAGDQTFSAVYARSWETATGDETKFDLKITVE
;
A
#
# COMPACT_ATOMS: atom_id res chain seq x y z
N MET A 1 -70.62 23.79 -13.59
CA MET A 1 -69.58 24.80 -13.89
C MET A 1 -68.48 24.12 -14.66
N THR A 2 -68.10 24.74 -15.77
CA THR A 2 -67.48 24.15 -16.96
C THR A 2 -65.96 23.99 -16.80
N SER A 3 -65.43 22.85 -17.27
CA SER A 3 -64.00 22.55 -17.37
C SER A 3 -63.24 23.48 -18.31
N TYR A 4 -61.98 23.82 -18.00
CA TYR A 4 -61.02 24.20 -19.04
C TYR A 4 -59.56 23.92 -18.61
N VAL A 5 -59.01 22.82 -19.14
CA VAL A 5 -57.57 22.52 -19.17
C VAL A 5 -56.99 23.27 -20.37
N ARG A 6 -55.98 24.13 -20.17
CA ARG A 6 -55.30 24.82 -21.28
C ARG A 6 -53.92 24.23 -21.52
N SER A 7 -53.88 23.27 -22.45
CA SER A 7 -52.70 22.81 -23.15
C SER A 7 -52.56 23.62 -24.45
N GLY A 8 -51.38 24.19 -24.70
CA GLY A 8 -51.03 24.90 -25.94
C GLY A 8 -49.56 24.65 -26.24
N ARG A 9 -49.23 23.61 -26.99
CA ARG A 9 -49.16 23.52 -28.47
C ARG A 9 -47.87 24.11 -29.06
N ILE A 10 -47.06 23.14 -29.49
CA ILE A 10 -45.87 23.17 -30.35
C ILE A 10 -46.20 23.84 -31.69
N LEU A 11 -45.29 24.68 -32.19
CA LEU A 11 -45.31 25.18 -33.57
C LEU A 11 -44.17 24.52 -34.37
N PRO A 12 -44.44 23.91 -35.53
CA PRO A 12 -43.43 23.35 -36.44
C PRO A 12 -43.14 24.28 -37.64
N GLY A 13 -41.97 24.12 -38.25
CA GLY A 13 -41.66 24.57 -39.62
C GLY A 13 -40.50 25.57 -39.71
N LEU A 14 -39.32 25.19 -40.22
CA LEU A 14 -38.96 24.98 -41.65
C LEU A 14 -38.32 26.25 -42.25
N ILE A 15 -36.98 26.32 -42.35
CA ILE A 15 -36.15 26.83 -43.49
C ILE A 15 -34.73 26.26 -43.26
N ALA A 16 -34.32 25.13 -43.82
CA ALA A 16 -33.83 24.89 -45.19
C ALA A 16 -32.43 25.50 -45.51
N LEU A 17 -31.47 24.57 -45.65
CA LEU A 17 -30.34 24.51 -46.59
C LEU A 17 -29.32 25.66 -46.71
N GLY A 18 -28.05 25.31 -46.48
CA GLY A 18 -26.89 26.09 -46.90
C GLY A 18 -25.58 25.31 -46.71
N ILE A 19 -25.36 24.30 -47.55
CA ILE A 19 -24.10 23.56 -47.67
C ILE A 19 -22.98 24.53 -48.09
N LEU A 20 -21.90 24.63 -47.32
CA LEU A 20 -20.60 25.03 -47.88
C LEU A 20 -19.48 24.19 -47.26
N LEU A 21 -19.00 23.29 -48.11
CA LEU A 21 -17.83 22.44 -47.98
C LEU A 21 -16.58 23.32 -48.05
N VAL A 22 -15.81 23.42 -46.98
CA VAL A 22 -14.42 23.90 -47.03
C VAL A 22 -13.54 22.91 -46.28
N LEU A 23 -12.96 22.02 -47.08
CA LEU A 23 -11.76 21.25 -46.75
C LEU A 23 -10.60 22.21 -46.50
N VAL A 24 -10.07 22.23 -45.28
CA VAL A 24 -8.68 22.65 -45.03
C VAL A 24 -7.99 21.52 -44.28
N ALA A 25 -7.17 20.80 -45.04
CA ALA A 25 -6.15 19.90 -44.53
C ALA A 25 -4.99 20.73 -44.01
N CYS A 26 -4.73 20.65 -42.70
CA CYS A 26 -3.46 21.05 -42.10
C CYS A 26 -2.83 19.81 -41.46
N THR A 27 -1.99 19.14 -42.23
CA THR A 27 -1.09 18.08 -41.77
C THR A 27 0.16 18.72 -41.14
N ALA A 28 0.23 18.67 -39.82
CA ALA A 28 1.46 18.70 -39.02
C ALA A 28 1.16 17.72 -37.87
N GLY A 29 1.73 16.51 -37.87
CA GLY A 29 3.12 16.26 -37.57
C GLY A 29 3.12 15.42 -36.29
N CYS A 30 3.56 14.17 -36.42
CA CYS A 30 3.34 13.06 -35.49
C CYS A 30 3.98 13.26 -34.12
N THR A 31 3.23 12.99 -33.04
CA THR A 31 3.75 12.34 -31.82
C THR A 31 2.61 11.62 -31.11
N GLN A 32 2.22 10.45 -31.62
CA GLN A 32 1.53 9.47 -30.79
C GLN A 32 2.61 8.81 -29.94
N GLN A 33 2.59 9.11 -28.65
CA GLN A 33 3.43 8.46 -27.66
C GLN A 33 2.97 7.00 -27.57
N THR A 34 3.60 6.15 -28.35
CA THR A 34 3.57 4.70 -28.18
C THR A 34 4.18 4.40 -26.82
N THR A 35 3.35 4.18 -25.82
CA THR A 35 3.75 3.55 -24.57
C THR A 35 4.04 2.08 -24.86
N THR A 36 5.30 1.79 -25.19
CA THR A 36 5.87 0.45 -25.11
C THR A 36 5.78 -0.03 -23.67
N PRO A 37 5.31 -1.26 -23.38
CA PRO A 37 5.42 -1.84 -22.05
C PRO A 37 6.91 -1.99 -21.74
N ALA A 38 7.38 -1.26 -20.73
CA ALA A 38 8.73 -1.44 -20.21
C ALA A 38 8.82 -2.86 -19.63
N THR A 39 9.70 -3.66 -20.24
CA THR A 39 10.20 -4.92 -19.71
C THR A 39 10.78 -4.63 -18.32
N THR A 40 10.17 -5.19 -17.28
CA THR A 40 10.68 -5.15 -15.91
C THR A 40 12.00 -5.91 -15.83
N THR A 41 13.09 -5.16 -15.85
CA THR A 41 14.41 -5.62 -15.42
C THR A 41 14.43 -5.61 -13.88
N PRO A 42 14.82 -6.69 -13.20
CA PRO A 42 14.96 -6.71 -11.75
C PRO A 42 16.02 -5.71 -11.27
N ALA A 43 15.76 -5.13 -10.09
CA ALA A 43 16.55 -4.10 -9.43
C ALA A 43 18.07 -4.40 -9.43
N ALA A 44 18.81 -3.60 -10.19
CA ALA A 44 20.22 -3.40 -9.95
C ALA A 44 20.36 -2.27 -8.92
N THR A 45 21.04 -2.57 -7.83
CA THR A 45 21.55 -1.66 -6.79
C THR A 45 21.83 -0.26 -7.35
N ALA A 46 20.98 0.70 -7.00
CA ALA A 46 21.22 2.09 -7.35
C ALA A 46 22.43 2.58 -6.55
N ALA A 47 23.56 2.75 -7.25
CA ALA A 47 24.65 3.60 -6.82
C ALA A 47 24.11 5.02 -6.52
N PRO A 48 24.76 5.78 -5.61
CA PRO A 48 24.23 7.07 -5.16
C PRO A 48 24.20 8.04 -6.33
N VAL A 49 23.01 8.55 -6.67
CA VAL A 49 22.87 9.63 -7.63
C VAL A 49 23.30 10.92 -6.91
N ALA A 50 24.54 11.32 -7.12
CA ALA A 50 25.05 12.60 -6.63
C ALA A 50 24.17 13.74 -7.19
N GLY A 51 23.43 14.41 -6.31
CA GLY A 51 22.61 15.58 -6.65
C GLY A 51 21.22 15.63 -6.05
N MET A 52 20.67 14.51 -5.57
CA MET A 52 19.40 14.52 -4.81
C MET A 52 19.69 14.40 -3.31
N PRO A 53 19.22 15.34 -2.47
CA PRO A 53 19.30 15.18 -1.02
C PRO A 53 18.61 13.89 -0.57
N ASN A 54 19.18 13.23 0.43
CA ASN A 54 18.54 12.09 1.07
C ASN A 54 17.22 12.58 1.73
N PRO A 55 16.05 12.02 1.37
CA PRO A 55 14.76 12.49 1.88
C PRO A 55 14.64 12.34 3.40
N ALA A 56 15.27 11.32 4.01
CA ALA A 56 15.30 11.16 5.45
C ALA A 56 16.14 12.26 6.13
N SER A 57 17.28 12.59 5.53
CA SER A 57 18.16 13.68 5.98
C SER A 57 17.48 15.05 5.89
N VAL A 58 16.74 15.31 4.81
CA VAL A 58 15.95 16.54 4.64
C VAL A 58 14.84 16.59 5.68
N TYR A 59 14.11 15.49 5.84
CA TYR A 59 13.00 15.41 6.79
C TYR A 59 13.46 15.68 8.23
N CYS A 60 14.63 15.20 8.63
CA CYS A 60 15.21 15.52 9.94
C CYS A 60 15.29 17.03 10.19
N GLY A 61 15.77 17.79 9.19
CA GLY A 61 15.83 19.25 9.27
C GLY A 61 14.44 19.90 9.29
N ASP A 62 13.51 19.38 8.47
CA ASP A 62 12.14 19.91 8.38
C ASP A 62 11.36 19.77 9.69
N VAL A 63 11.63 18.71 10.48
CA VAL A 63 11.02 18.52 11.80
C VAL A 63 11.79 19.18 12.95
N GLY A 64 12.78 20.03 12.62
CA GLY A 64 13.55 20.80 13.61
C GLY A 64 14.64 20.01 14.32
N GLY A 65 15.05 18.86 13.78
CA GLY A 65 16.19 18.09 14.24
C GLY A 65 17.49 18.50 13.56
N THR A 66 18.61 18.01 14.12
CA THR A 66 19.96 18.14 13.56
C THR A 66 20.45 16.77 13.14
N LEU A 67 20.84 16.62 11.89
CA LEU A 67 21.37 15.36 11.36
C LEU A 67 22.86 15.20 11.70
N GLU A 68 23.21 14.03 12.22
CA GLU A 68 24.58 13.58 12.44
C GLU A 68 24.79 12.25 11.71
N ILE A 69 25.85 12.14 10.90
CA ILE A 69 26.24 10.87 10.29
C ILE A 69 27.13 10.11 11.25
N GLN A 70 26.70 8.91 11.63
CA GLN A 70 27.43 8.02 12.52
C GLN A 70 27.90 6.78 11.76
N LYS A 71 28.89 6.07 12.30
CA LYS A 71 29.38 4.80 11.77
C LYS A 71 29.15 3.70 12.79
N ASP A 72 28.67 2.56 12.30
CA ASP A 72 28.57 1.36 13.13
C ASP A 72 29.94 0.65 13.28
N ALA A 73 29.95 -0.45 14.04
CA ALA A 73 31.15 -1.25 14.28
C ALA A 73 31.72 -1.91 13.01
N THR A 74 30.93 -2.02 11.94
CA THR A 74 31.34 -2.54 10.63
C THR A 74 31.85 -1.44 9.70
N GLY A 75 31.69 -0.17 10.10
CA GLY A 75 32.04 1.01 9.33
C GLY A 75 30.92 1.50 8.40
N ALA A 76 29.73 0.93 8.47
CA ALA A 76 28.57 1.40 7.70
C ALA A 76 28.06 2.73 8.28
N GLU A 77 27.74 3.68 7.41
CA GLU A 77 27.23 4.99 7.79
C GLU A 77 25.70 4.97 7.95
N TYR A 78 25.19 5.62 8.99
CA TYR A 78 23.76 5.84 9.21
C TYR A 78 23.51 7.27 9.73
N GLY A 79 22.35 7.83 9.41
CA GLY A 79 21.96 9.17 9.82
C GLY A 79 21.20 9.15 11.15
N MET A 80 21.59 10.01 12.08
CA MET A 80 20.97 10.16 13.38
C MET A 80 20.44 11.58 13.55
N CYS A 81 19.14 11.72 13.78
CA CYS A 81 18.46 12.99 13.96
C CYS A 81 18.31 13.34 15.44
N SER A 82 18.94 14.42 15.88
CA SER A 82 18.97 14.89 17.27
C SER A 82 18.07 16.12 17.47
N PHE A 83 17.31 16.16 18.55
CA PHE A 83 16.38 17.25 18.88
C PHE A 83 16.80 18.00 20.15
N ALA A 84 16.41 19.27 20.28
CA ALA A 84 16.75 20.11 21.43
C ALA A 84 16.20 19.61 22.78
N ASN A 85 15.14 18.80 22.76
CA ASN A 85 14.58 18.13 23.93
C ASN A 85 15.39 16.89 24.37
N GLY A 86 16.49 16.57 23.68
CA GLY A 86 17.34 15.41 23.93
C GLY A 86 16.85 14.11 23.28
N THR A 87 15.76 14.14 22.51
CA THR A 87 15.31 13.00 21.72
C THR A 87 16.24 12.76 20.54
N THR A 88 16.48 11.50 20.19
CA THR A 88 17.28 11.12 19.03
C THR A 88 16.60 9.98 18.27
N CYS A 89 16.61 10.01 16.94
CA CYS A 89 15.99 9.00 16.07
C CYS A 89 16.89 8.69 14.88
N GLU A 90 16.92 7.45 14.42
CA GLU A 90 17.57 7.14 13.13
C GLU A 90 16.74 7.82 12.01
N GLU A 91 17.40 8.41 11.01
CA GLU A 91 16.74 9.30 10.05
C GLU A 91 15.62 8.61 9.25
N TRP A 92 15.81 7.32 8.91
CA TRP A 92 14.82 6.57 8.17
C TRP A 92 13.68 6.07 9.07
N ALA A 93 13.96 5.70 10.31
CA ALA A 93 12.95 5.40 11.32
C ALA A 93 12.05 6.61 11.59
N LEU A 94 12.64 7.80 11.69
CA LEU A 94 11.91 9.07 11.80
C LEU A 94 11.05 9.33 10.56
N PHE A 95 11.64 9.22 9.37
CA PHE A 95 10.93 9.43 8.10
C PHE A 95 9.74 8.48 7.90
N ARG A 96 9.85 7.23 8.35
CA ARG A 96 8.76 6.22 8.29
C ARG A 96 7.78 6.28 9.47
N GLY A 97 7.96 7.23 10.40
CA GLY A 97 7.10 7.36 11.58
C GLY A 97 7.20 6.18 12.55
N GLU A 98 8.37 5.51 12.61
CA GLU A 98 8.65 4.39 13.51
C GLU A 98 9.01 4.85 14.93
N GLY A 99 9.16 6.17 15.12
CA GLY A 99 9.36 6.81 16.41
C GLY A 99 10.83 7.01 16.78
N CYS A 100 11.03 7.71 17.88
CA CYS A 100 12.35 8.11 18.38
C CYS A 100 12.63 7.43 19.70
N ASN A 101 13.72 6.66 19.78
CA ASN A 101 14.12 6.01 21.01
C ASN A 101 15.04 6.95 21.81
N ALA A 102 14.61 7.35 23.01
CA ALA A 102 15.49 8.03 23.94
C ALA A 102 16.59 7.07 24.39
N GLY A 103 17.83 7.28 23.92
CA GLY A 103 19.02 6.63 24.47
C GLY A 103 19.47 5.32 23.81
N VAL A 104 19.57 5.28 22.47
CA VAL A 104 20.31 4.19 21.81
C VAL A 104 21.81 4.48 21.89
N THR A 105 22.43 4.22 23.04
CA THR A 105 23.85 3.86 23.04
C THR A 105 23.99 2.54 22.30
N ALA A 106 24.94 2.47 21.36
CA ALA A 106 25.34 1.25 20.67
C ALA A 106 25.72 0.16 21.68
N ALA A 107 24.73 -0.59 22.14
CA ALA A 107 24.90 -1.78 22.95
C ALA A 107 24.77 -2.97 22.00
N THR A 108 25.89 -3.64 21.78
CA THR A 108 26.01 -5.00 21.29
C THR A 108 25.22 -5.93 22.21
N THR A 109 23.90 -5.93 22.05
CA THR A 109 23.02 -7.02 22.46
C THR A 109 22.66 -7.72 21.17
N PRO A 110 22.67 -9.06 21.07
CA PRO A 110 22.01 -9.71 19.96
C PRO A 110 20.62 -9.09 19.88
N ILE A 111 20.28 -8.48 18.75
CA ILE A 111 18.90 -8.15 18.45
C ILE A 111 18.25 -9.53 18.47
N GLU A 112 17.60 -9.88 19.57
CA GLU A 112 16.51 -10.81 19.48
C GLU A 112 15.60 -10.14 18.46
N GLU A 113 15.62 -10.64 17.22
CA GLU A 113 14.70 -10.24 16.17
C GLU A 113 13.33 -10.35 16.82
N LYS A 114 12.75 -9.23 17.28
CA LYS A 114 11.37 -9.24 17.72
C LYS A 114 10.57 -9.35 16.43
N LYS A 115 10.51 -10.59 15.94
CA LYS A 115 9.85 -10.98 14.71
C LYS A 115 8.46 -10.40 14.78
N MET A 116 8.10 -9.60 13.76
CA MET A 116 6.76 -9.05 13.62
C MET A 116 5.76 -10.19 13.82
N VAL A 117 4.82 -10.00 14.76
CA VAL A 117 3.79 -11.00 15.01
C VAL A 117 3.10 -11.29 13.68
N THR A 118 3.11 -12.56 13.29
CA THR A 118 2.61 -13.00 12.00
C THR A 118 1.54 -14.05 12.24
N PHE A 119 0.34 -13.79 11.75
CA PHE A 119 -0.76 -14.75 11.74
C PHE A 119 -0.85 -15.41 10.36
N THR A 120 -1.08 -16.72 10.35
CA THR A 120 -1.24 -17.49 9.12
C THR A 120 -2.56 -18.25 9.13
N GLU A 121 -2.82 -19.09 8.13
CA GLU A 121 -4.00 -19.95 8.08
C GLU A 121 -4.18 -20.80 9.34
N ALA A 122 -3.06 -21.14 10.02
CA ALA A 122 -3.09 -21.87 11.28
C ALA A 122 -3.81 -21.11 12.41
N ASP A 123 -3.98 -19.79 12.27
CA ASP A 123 -4.60 -18.90 13.25
C ASP A 123 -6.04 -18.52 12.92
N ASN A 124 -6.61 -19.15 11.90
CA ASN A 124 -8.00 -18.91 11.53
C ASN A 124 -8.96 -19.21 12.69
N GLY A 125 -9.86 -18.28 12.96
CA GLY A 125 -10.82 -18.30 14.06
C GLY A 125 -10.25 -18.02 15.44
N LYS A 126 -8.94 -17.76 15.57
CA LYS A 126 -8.29 -17.50 16.86
C LYS A 126 -8.36 -16.03 17.26
N THR A 127 -7.92 -15.77 18.48
CA THR A 127 -7.65 -14.43 19.00
C THR A 127 -6.14 -14.24 19.16
N GLY A 128 -5.61 -13.18 18.57
CA GLY A 128 -4.27 -12.67 18.82
C GLY A 128 -4.28 -11.45 19.74
N THR A 129 -3.17 -11.19 20.43
CA THR A 129 -2.99 -9.98 21.25
C THR A 129 -1.89 -9.13 20.65
N ILE A 130 -2.17 -7.84 20.44
CA ILE A 130 -1.27 -6.89 19.78
C ILE A 130 -1.25 -5.60 20.60
N ALA A 131 -0.07 -5.03 20.85
CA ALA A 131 0.01 -3.74 21.55
C ALA A 131 -0.41 -2.58 20.63
N LYS A 132 -1.10 -1.58 21.17
CA LYS A 132 -1.46 -0.35 20.45
C LYS A 132 -0.21 0.29 19.83
N GLY A 133 -0.35 0.75 18.59
CA GLY A 133 0.72 1.37 17.80
C GLY A 133 1.71 0.39 17.18
N THR A 134 1.57 -0.93 17.41
CA THR A 134 2.46 -1.93 16.79
C THR A 134 1.91 -2.44 15.46
N ARG A 135 2.84 -2.83 14.58
CA ARG A 135 2.54 -3.47 13.30
C ARG A 135 2.58 -4.99 13.45
N PHE A 136 1.66 -5.67 12.81
CA PHE A 136 1.63 -7.13 12.69
C PHE A 136 1.33 -7.53 11.25
N ALA A 137 1.61 -8.78 10.90
CA ALA A 137 1.37 -9.33 9.58
C ALA A 137 0.27 -10.39 9.61
N VAL A 138 -0.54 -10.43 8.56
CA VAL A 138 -1.35 -11.60 8.21
C VAL A 138 -0.82 -12.12 6.87
N VAL A 139 -0.46 -13.41 6.81
CA VAL A 139 0.13 -14.04 5.63
C VAL A 139 -0.71 -15.25 5.26
N LEU A 140 -1.37 -15.19 4.10
CA LEU A 140 -2.22 -16.28 3.60
C LEU A 140 -1.73 -16.73 2.23
N LYS A 141 -1.74 -18.03 1.98
CA LYS A 141 -1.44 -18.62 0.68
C LYS A 141 -2.48 -18.16 -0.34
N GLU A 142 -1.98 -17.81 -1.50
CA GLU A 142 -2.77 -17.33 -2.62
C GLU A 142 -2.20 -17.91 -3.92
N ASN A 143 -3.07 -18.35 -4.82
CA ASN A 143 -2.65 -18.73 -6.17
C ASN A 143 -3.40 -17.87 -7.22
N PRO A 144 -2.83 -16.71 -7.62
CA PRO A 144 -3.47 -15.81 -8.57
C PRO A 144 -3.72 -16.44 -9.95
N THR A 145 -2.99 -17.49 -10.32
CA THR A 145 -3.17 -18.17 -11.62
C THR A 145 -4.53 -18.87 -11.75
N THR A 146 -5.22 -19.08 -10.64
CA THR A 146 -6.58 -19.60 -10.59
C THR A 146 -7.65 -18.51 -10.72
N GLY A 147 -7.26 -17.23 -10.68
CA GLY A 147 -8.16 -16.08 -10.64
C GLY A 147 -8.71 -15.73 -9.26
N TYR A 148 -8.47 -16.57 -8.24
CA TYR A 148 -8.89 -16.28 -6.87
C TYR A 148 -7.89 -15.37 -6.16
N THR A 149 -8.40 -14.34 -5.49
CA THR A 149 -7.65 -13.41 -4.65
C THR A 149 -8.30 -13.30 -3.29
N TRP A 150 -7.52 -13.03 -2.25
CA TRP A 150 -8.08 -12.65 -0.97
C TRP A 150 -8.52 -11.20 -0.98
N ASN A 151 -9.70 -10.94 -0.41
CA ASN A 151 -10.21 -9.61 -0.14
C ASN A 151 -10.33 -9.42 1.38
N ALA A 152 -9.52 -8.54 1.95
CA ALA A 152 -9.45 -8.31 3.39
C ALA A 152 -10.34 -7.15 3.84
N THR A 153 -10.90 -7.26 5.03
CA THR A 153 -11.65 -6.22 5.73
C THR A 153 -11.14 -6.13 7.16
N VAL A 154 -10.98 -4.91 7.67
CA VAL A 154 -10.52 -4.65 9.03
C VAL A 154 -11.53 -3.79 9.78
N SER A 155 -11.64 -3.97 11.09
CA SER A 155 -12.40 -3.06 11.96
C SER A 155 -11.70 -1.71 12.08
N SER A 156 -12.42 -0.68 12.54
CA SER A 156 -11.95 0.71 12.54
C SER A 156 -10.72 0.99 13.41
N GLY A 157 -10.38 0.12 14.36
CA GLY A 157 -9.17 0.25 15.17
C GLY A 157 -7.92 -0.35 14.53
N LEU A 158 -8.00 -0.84 13.30
CA LEU A 158 -6.91 -1.39 12.53
C LEU A 158 -6.80 -0.66 11.19
N GLU A 159 -5.59 -0.54 10.67
CA GLU A 159 -5.35 0.00 9.33
C GLU A 159 -4.36 -0.89 8.57
N VAL A 160 -4.74 -1.25 7.34
CA VAL A 160 -3.86 -1.95 6.41
C VAL A 160 -2.85 -0.94 5.84
N GLN A 161 -1.57 -1.12 6.18
CA GLN A 161 -0.46 -0.30 5.69
C GLN A 161 0.09 -0.81 4.35
N SER A 162 0.06 -2.13 4.12
CA SER A 162 0.39 -2.72 2.81
C SER A 162 -0.37 -4.03 2.54
N SER A 163 -0.42 -4.44 1.27
CA SER A 163 -1.06 -5.67 0.78
C SER A 163 -0.29 -6.18 -0.43
N ASP A 164 0.65 -7.09 -0.19
CA ASP A 164 1.65 -7.52 -1.17
C ASP A 164 1.52 -9.01 -1.46
N TYR A 165 1.63 -9.40 -2.73
CA TYR A 165 1.72 -10.80 -3.13
C TYR A 165 3.16 -11.16 -3.49
N GLN A 166 3.65 -12.27 -2.93
CA GLN A 166 4.95 -12.84 -3.24
C GLN A 166 4.77 -14.28 -3.71
N GLN A 167 5.23 -14.57 -4.93
CA GLN A 167 5.24 -15.92 -5.47
C GLN A 167 6.27 -16.78 -4.72
N ASP A 168 5.93 -18.04 -4.46
CA ASP A 168 6.86 -18.98 -3.85
C ASP A 168 8.01 -19.29 -4.83
N ALA A 169 9.21 -19.56 -4.28
CA ALA A 169 10.34 -19.99 -5.09
C ALA A 169 10.02 -21.32 -5.81
N ALA A 170 10.36 -21.39 -7.10
CA ALA A 170 10.17 -22.58 -7.91
C ALA A 170 11.30 -22.74 -8.93
N ALA A 171 11.42 -23.94 -9.49
CA ALA A 171 12.34 -24.22 -10.57
C ALA A 171 12.01 -23.39 -11.82
N GLU A 172 13.04 -23.09 -12.62
CA GLU A 172 12.88 -22.36 -13.87
C GLU A 172 11.90 -23.07 -14.82
N GLY A 173 10.99 -22.31 -15.42
CA GLY A 173 9.96 -22.83 -16.33
C GLY A 173 8.66 -23.29 -15.67
N MET A 174 8.55 -23.26 -14.34
CA MET A 174 7.30 -23.58 -13.66
C MET A 174 6.27 -22.45 -13.80
N VAL A 175 5.14 -22.75 -14.43
CA VAL A 175 3.97 -21.87 -14.53
C VAL A 175 2.93 -22.25 -13.48
N GLY A 176 2.12 -21.29 -13.01
CA GLY A 176 1.05 -21.60 -12.05
C GLY A 176 1.49 -21.68 -10.59
N VAL A 177 2.73 -21.32 -10.28
CA VAL A 177 3.26 -21.38 -8.91
C VAL A 177 2.51 -20.35 -8.06
N GLY A 178 1.90 -20.84 -6.99
CA GLY A 178 1.24 -20.00 -5.99
C GLY A 178 2.26 -19.23 -5.16
N GLY A 179 1.76 -18.57 -4.13
CA GLY A 179 2.56 -17.71 -3.28
C GLY A 179 1.80 -17.37 -2.02
N SER A 180 2.20 -16.26 -1.41
CA SER A 180 1.58 -15.73 -0.21
C SER A 180 1.20 -14.27 -0.41
N ARG A 181 -0.03 -13.93 -0.05
CA ARG A 181 -0.46 -12.56 0.17
C ARG A 181 -0.16 -12.17 1.61
N THR A 182 0.49 -11.03 1.79
CA THR A 182 0.87 -10.45 3.07
C THR A 182 0.20 -9.11 3.26
N TRP A 183 -0.54 -8.95 4.35
CA TRP A 183 -0.97 -7.64 4.82
C TRP A 183 -0.12 -7.22 6.00
N VAL A 184 0.45 -6.02 5.95
CA VAL A 184 1.03 -5.36 7.13
C VAL A 184 -0.02 -4.42 7.70
N ILE A 185 -0.37 -4.58 8.97
CA ILE A 185 -1.48 -3.90 9.62
C ILE A 185 -0.96 -3.21 10.88
N ILE A 186 -1.36 -1.95 11.10
CA ILE A 186 -1.09 -1.23 12.34
C ILE A 186 -2.32 -1.26 13.25
N ALA A 187 -2.11 -1.57 14.54
CA ALA A 187 -3.16 -1.52 15.55
C ALA A 187 -3.30 -0.08 16.08
N GLN A 188 -4.27 0.67 15.56
CA GLN A 188 -4.43 2.09 15.89
C GLN A 188 -5.21 2.33 17.18
N GLU A 189 -6.20 1.50 17.50
CA GLU A 189 -7.07 1.71 18.67
C GLU A 189 -7.18 0.47 19.56
N ALA A 190 -7.14 0.70 20.87
CA ALA A 190 -7.26 -0.33 21.89
C ALA A 190 -8.67 -0.97 21.89
N GLY A 191 -8.76 -2.18 22.42
CA GLY A 191 -9.98 -2.98 22.49
C GLY A 191 -10.03 -4.10 21.45
N ASP A 192 -11.21 -4.74 21.36
CA ASP A 192 -11.40 -5.87 20.47
C ASP A 192 -11.59 -5.40 19.03
N GLN A 193 -10.69 -5.86 18.16
CA GLN A 193 -10.65 -5.61 16.74
C GLN A 193 -10.77 -6.91 15.95
N THR A 194 -11.04 -6.80 14.65
CA THR A 194 -11.19 -7.94 13.76
C THR A 194 -10.49 -7.69 12.43
N PHE A 195 -9.74 -8.69 11.98
CA PHE A 195 -9.33 -8.83 10.59
C PHE A 195 -10.11 -10.01 10.00
N SER A 196 -10.72 -9.81 8.83
CA SER A 196 -11.33 -10.89 8.06
C SER A 196 -10.86 -10.84 6.61
N ALA A 197 -10.81 -11.99 5.95
CA ALA A 197 -10.54 -12.07 4.53
C ALA A 197 -11.39 -13.15 3.87
N VAL A 198 -11.84 -12.88 2.64
CA VAL A 198 -12.63 -13.82 1.84
C VAL A 198 -11.86 -14.14 0.55
N TYR A 199 -11.72 -15.42 0.23
CA TYR A 199 -11.03 -15.89 -0.97
C TYR A 199 -12.02 -16.14 -2.11
N ALA A 200 -12.02 -15.25 -3.10
CA ALA A 200 -13.00 -15.27 -4.17
C ALA A 200 -12.44 -14.72 -5.49
N ARG A 201 -13.14 -15.02 -6.59
CA ARG A 201 -12.95 -14.33 -7.87
C ARG A 201 -13.79 -13.07 -7.88
N SER A 202 -13.17 -11.94 -8.22
CA SER A 202 -13.85 -10.64 -8.21
C SER A 202 -15.01 -10.53 -9.20
N TRP A 203 -15.10 -11.44 -10.18
CA TRP A 203 -16.16 -11.48 -11.21
C TRP A 203 -17.23 -12.56 -10.98
N GLU A 204 -17.15 -13.35 -9.90
CA GLU A 204 -18.16 -14.36 -9.57
C GLU A 204 -19.12 -13.84 -8.48
N THR A 205 -20.37 -14.30 -8.54
CA THR A 205 -21.35 -13.98 -7.50
C THR A 205 -21.00 -14.71 -6.21
N ALA A 206 -20.99 -13.97 -5.09
CA ALA A 206 -20.77 -14.56 -3.78
C ALA A 206 -21.83 -15.63 -3.46
N THR A 207 -21.39 -16.82 -3.08
CA THR A 207 -22.22 -17.97 -2.69
C THR A 207 -22.41 -18.04 -1.18
N GLY A 208 -21.52 -17.43 -0.40
CA GLY A 208 -21.49 -17.50 1.06
C GLY A 208 -20.63 -18.65 1.61
N ASP A 209 -20.24 -19.59 0.75
CA ASP A 209 -19.42 -20.76 1.06
C ASP A 209 -17.94 -20.56 0.69
N GLU A 210 -17.52 -19.32 0.44
CA GLU A 210 -16.14 -18.98 0.13
C GLU A 210 -15.20 -19.39 1.27
N THR A 211 -13.95 -19.65 0.91
CA THR A 211 -12.91 -19.82 1.94
C THR A 211 -12.71 -18.50 2.67
N LYS A 212 -12.76 -18.55 4.00
CA LYS A 212 -12.68 -17.38 4.87
C LYS A 212 -11.55 -17.54 5.87
N PHE A 213 -10.94 -16.41 6.19
CA PHE A 213 -10.03 -16.26 7.30
C PHE A 213 -10.58 -15.20 8.23
N ASP A 214 -10.75 -15.53 9.50
CA ASP A 214 -11.23 -14.62 10.54
C ASP A 214 -10.22 -14.61 11.69
N LEU A 215 -9.82 -13.42 12.14
CA LEU A 215 -8.90 -13.24 13.25
C LEU A 215 -9.43 -12.16 14.18
N LYS A 216 -9.62 -12.50 15.45
CA LYS A 216 -9.88 -11.53 16.51
C LYS A 216 -8.56 -11.00 17.01
N ILE A 217 -8.49 -9.70 17.27
CA ILE A 217 -7.28 -9.04 17.75
C ILE A 217 -7.67 -8.24 18.98
N THR A 218 -7.14 -8.61 20.14
CA THR A 218 -7.23 -7.77 21.34
C THR A 218 -6.08 -6.78 21.29
N VAL A 219 -6.40 -5.50 21.14
CA VAL A 219 -5.42 -4.41 21.14
C VAL A 219 -5.30 -3.85 22.55
N GLU A 220 -4.10 -3.93 23.13
CA GLU A 220 -3.78 -3.48 24.49
C GLU A 220 -3.07 -2.11 24.52
#